data_AF-A0A915A9E1-F1
#
_entry.id   AF-A0A915A9E1-F1
#
_cell.length_a   1.000
_cell.length_b   1.000
_cell.length_c   1.000
_cell.angle_alpha   90.00
_cell.angle_beta   90.00
_cell.angle_gamma   90.00
#
_symmetry.space_group_name_H-M   'P 1'
#
loop_
_entity.id
_entity.type
_entity.pdbx_description
1 polymer ?
#
loop_
_entity_poly.entity_id
_entity_poly.type
_entity_poly.pdbx_seq_one_letter_code
_entity_poly.pdbx_strand_id
1 'polypeptide(L)'
;MGRITCANVLSDLYAMGVVDCDNMLILLGVARDMEEHERDIIVSNFFAGFKDTAAEAGTAVRGGQTVRCPWLLLGGVASSVCTTQEMAIIDGAKPGDVLVLTKPIGGQLAVNSYEWMKKGTGRVEELKLDKARILRAYQQVVEQMCRLNRNAARMTLKYGTHASTDVTGFGILGLSSIFSYLIGYSL
;
A
#
# COMPACT_ATOMS: atom_id res chain seq x y z
N MET A 1 -2.20 -3.28 10.63
CA MET A 1 -3.14 -3.14 9.49
C MET A 1 -3.55 -1.70 9.22
N GLY A 2 -4.06 -0.93 10.20
CA GLY A 2 -4.43 0.49 9.98
C GLY A 2 -3.35 1.34 9.30
N ARG A 3 -2.10 1.25 9.78
CA ARG A 3 -0.95 1.92 9.16
C ARG A 3 -0.73 1.52 7.70
N ILE A 4 -0.73 0.22 7.42
CA ILE A 4 -0.58 -0.34 6.07
C ILE A 4 -1.70 0.15 5.16
N THR A 5 -2.95 0.14 5.63
CA THR A 5 -4.10 0.60 4.85
C THR A 5 -3.98 2.09 4.50
N CYS A 6 -3.62 2.94 5.46
CA CYS A 6 -3.40 4.35 5.21
C CYS A 6 -2.26 4.59 4.21
N ALA A 7 -1.13 3.91 4.39
CA ALA A 7 0.00 3.98 3.46
C ALA A 7 -0.37 3.50 2.05
N ASN A 8 -1.21 2.48 1.92
CA ASN A 8 -1.73 2.00 0.65
C ASN A 8 -2.66 3.03 0.00
N VAL A 9 -3.60 3.61 0.75
CA VAL A 9 -4.53 4.64 0.24
C VAL A 9 -3.78 5.89 -0.26
N LEU A 10 -2.68 6.26 0.40
CA LEU A 10 -1.83 7.38 -0.02
C LEU A 10 -0.87 7.02 -1.16
N SER A 11 -0.66 5.72 -1.43
CA SER A 11 0.33 5.25 -2.39
C SER A 11 0.05 5.75 -3.81
N ASP A 12 -1.20 5.69 -4.25
CA ASP A 12 -1.65 6.18 -5.56
C ASP A 12 -1.41 7.70 -5.70
N LEU A 13 -1.71 8.48 -4.66
CA LEU A 13 -1.46 9.93 -4.65
C LEU A 13 0.04 10.22 -4.83
N TYR A 14 0.90 9.47 -4.13
CA TYR A 14 2.35 9.59 -4.26
C TYR A 14 2.88 9.12 -5.62
N ALA A 15 2.22 8.15 -6.27
CA ALA A 15 2.56 7.71 -7.62
C ALA A 15 2.31 8.80 -8.67
N MET A 16 1.37 9.72 -8.41
CA MET A 16 1.14 10.94 -9.21
C MET A 16 2.13 12.07 -8.91
N GLY A 17 3.12 11.85 -8.04
CA GLY A 17 4.07 12.89 -7.59
C GLY A 17 3.51 13.84 -6.54
N VAL A 18 2.22 13.73 -6.18
CA VAL A 18 1.56 14.63 -5.22
C VAL A 18 1.99 14.28 -3.80
N VAL A 19 2.66 15.22 -3.13
CA VAL A 19 3.30 15.01 -1.82
C VAL A 19 2.38 15.28 -0.64
N ASP A 20 1.44 16.21 -0.82
CA ASP A 20 0.54 16.69 0.22
C ASP A 20 -0.87 16.16 -0.03
N CYS A 21 -1.54 15.78 1.05
CA CYS A 21 -2.90 15.24 1.01
C CYS A 21 -3.80 16.16 1.82
N ASP A 22 -4.76 16.79 1.17
CA ASP A 22 -5.66 17.73 1.85
C ASP A 22 -6.63 17.01 2.77
N ASN A 23 -7.13 15.84 2.35
CA ASN A 23 -8.20 15.15 3.05
C ASN A 23 -8.11 13.63 2.92
N MET A 24 -8.40 12.93 4.04
CA MET A 24 -8.61 11.48 4.04
C MET A 24 -9.99 11.08 4.55
N LEU A 25 -10.54 10.02 3.94
CA LEU A 25 -11.72 9.30 4.42
C LEU A 25 -11.39 7.84 4.70
N ILE A 26 -11.99 7.24 5.73
CA ILE A 26 -11.84 5.81 6.03
C ILE A 26 -13.03 5.04 5.45
N LEU A 27 -12.76 3.91 4.79
CA LEU A 27 -13.77 2.95 4.36
C LEU A 27 -13.53 1.62 5.08
N LEU A 28 -14.47 1.23 5.93
CA LEU A 28 -14.35 0.05 6.78
C LEU A 28 -15.54 -0.89 6.60
N GLY A 29 -15.27 -2.12 6.19
CA GLY A 29 -16.22 -3.22 6.24
C GLY A 29 -15.91 -4.11 7.44
N VAL A 30 -16.83 -4.23 8.39
CA VAL A 30 -16.69 -5.08 9.58
C VAL A 30 -17.39 -6.41 9.32
N ALA A 31 -16.67 -7.50 9.54
CA ALA A 31 -17.18 -8.87 9.38
C ALA A 31 -18.41 -9.10 10.30
N ARG A 32 -19.44 -9.77 9.78
CA ARG A 32 -20.72 -9.99 10.49
C ARG A 32 -20.59 -11.04 11.60
N ASP A 33 -19.69 -11.96 11.41
CA ASP A 33 -19.33 -13.11 12.23
C ASP A 33 -18.26 -12.79 13.29
N MET A 34 -17.82 -11.54 13.38
CA MET A 34 -16.87 -11.08 14.40
C MET A 34 -17.58 -10.78 15.72
N GLU A 35 -17.09 -11.41 16.80
CA GLU A 35 -17.57 -11.19 18.17
C GLU A 35 -17.45 -9.71 18.57
N GLU A 36 -18.37 -9.22 19.39
CA GLU A 36 -18.46 -7.79 19.74
C GLU A 36 -17.19 -7.27 20.41
N HIS A 37 -16.63 -8.03 21.36
CA HIS A 37 -15.39 -7.69 22.03
C HIS A 37 -14.20 -7.61 21.06
N GLU A 38 -14.06 -8.59 20.17
CA GLU A 38 -12.98 -8.63 19.18
C GLU A 38 -13.10 -7.48 18.19
N ARG A 39 -14.33 -7.21 17.75
CA ARG A 39 -14.66 -6.10 16.87
C ARG A 39 -14.18 -4.78 17.45
N ASP A 40 -14.54 -4.47 18.69
CA ASP A 40 -14.24 -3.17 19.28
C ASP A 40 -12.73 -2.95 19.40
N ILE A 41 -11.97 -4.01 19.74
CA ILE A 41 -10.50 -3.97 19.78
C ILE A 41 -9.92 -3.78 18.37
N ILE A 42 -10.34 -4.60 17.40
CA ILE A 42 -9.79 -4.58 16.04
C ILE A 42 -10.08 -3.24 15.37
N VAL A 43 -11.31 -2.74 15.49
CA VAL A 43 -11.74 -1.47 14.92
C VAL A 43 -10.97 -0.32 15.59
N SER A 44 -10.89 -0.28 16.91
CA SER A 44 -10.14 0.77 17.63
C SER A 44 -8.68 0.82 17.21
N ASN A 45 -7.99 -0.33 17.19
CA ASN A 45 -6.59 -0.42 16.76
C ASN A 45 -6.39 -0.06 15.28
N PHE A 46 -7.33 -0.42 14.42
CA PHE A 46 -7.32 -0.04 13.01
C PHE A 46 -7.39 1.48 12.86
N PHE A 47 -8.37 2.13 13.49
CA PHE A 47 -8.53 3.58 13.44
C PHE A 47 -7.32 4.32 14.03
N ALA A 48 -6.77 3.85 15.15
CA ALA A 48 -5.56 4.42 15.75
C ALA A 48 -4.39 4.40 14.75
N GLY A 49 -4.06 3.22 14.22
CA GLY A 49 -2.95 3.09 13.27
C GLY A 49 -3.16 3.87 11.96
N PHE A 50 -4.40 3.96 11.47
CA PHE A 50 -4.71 4.78 10.29
C PHE A 50 -4.49 6.26 10.57
N LYS A 51 -5.01 6.77 11.70
CA LYS A 51 -4.86 8.17 12.09
C LYS A 51 -3.40 8.55 12.35
N ASP A 52 -2.63 7.68 12.99
CA ASP A 52 -1.20 7.91 13.23
C ASP A 52 -0.43 8.10 11.92
N THR A 53 -0.74 7.25 10.92
CA THR A 53 -0.08 7.31 9.61
C THR A 53 -0.55 8.51 8.78
N ALA A 54 -1.83 8.88 8.90
CA ALA A 54 -2.34 10.12 8.30
C ALA A 54 -1.64 11.36 8.90
N ALA A 55 -1.45 11.39 10.22
CA ALA A 55 -0.71 12.45 10.89
C ALA A 55 0.77 12.49 10.44
N GLU A 56 1.43 11.33 10.30
CA GLU A 56 2.79 11.22 9.72
C GLU A 56 2.85 11.78 8.28
N ALA A 57 1.79 11.55 7.50
CA ALA A 57 1.64 12.10 6.16
C ALA A 57 1.29 13.60 6.13
N GLY A 58 1.05 14.24 7.27
CA GLY A 58 0.66 15.64 7.38
C GLY A 58 -0.79 15.93 6.99
N THR A 59 -1.66 14.92 7.05
CA THR A 59 -3.09 15.02 6.73
C THR A 59 -3.95 14.53 7.89
N ALA A 60 -5.27 14.68 7.75
CA ALA A 60 -6.23 14.28 8.76
C ALA A 60 -7.38 13.47 8.14
N VAL A 61 -7.85 12.50 8.91
CA VAL A 61 -9.09 11.77 8.59
C VAL A 61 -10.27 12.63 9.01
N ARG A 62 -11.05 13.13 8.04
CA ARG A 62 -12.21 14.01 8.31
C ARG A 62 -13.56 13.32 8.20
N GLY A 63 -13.58 12.04 7.87
CA GLY A 63 -14.82 11.27 7.77
C GLY A 63 -14.57 9.85 7.32
N GLY A 64 -15.65 9.16 6.99
CA GLY A 64 -15.60 7.79 6.54
C GLY A 64 -16.93 7.09 6.70
N GLN A 65 -16.99 5.85 6.22
CA GLN A 65 -18.14 4.99 6.35
C GLN A 65 -17.72 3.63 6.89
N THR A 66 -18.48 3.13 7.87
CA THR A 66 -18.34 1.78 8.38
C THR A 66 -19.61 0.99 8.09
N VAL A 67 -19.48 -0.21 7.51
CA VAL A 67 -20.62 -1.09 7.18
C VAL A 67 -20.37 -2.50 7.67
N ARG A 68 -21.45 -3.26 7.88
CA ARG A 68 -21.36 -4.70 8.15
C ARG A 68 -21.41 -5.49 6.85
N CYS A 69 -20.38 -6.29 6.59
CA CYS A 69 -20.30 -7.14 5.39
C CYS A 69 -19.68 -8.51 5.72
N PRO A 70 -19.68 -9.48 4.78
CA PRO A 70 -19.17 -10.82 5.05
C PRO A 70 -17.68 -10.89 5.37
N TRP A 71 -16.89 -9.86 5.02
CA TRP A 71 -15.43 -9.87 5.15
C TRP A 71 -14.93 -8.59 5.80
N LEU A 72 -13.77 -8.65 6.46
CA LEU A 72 -13.08 -7.45 6.93
C LEU A 72 -12.47 -6.70 5.74
N LEU A 73 -13.06 -5.56 5.37
CA LEU A 73 -12.57 -4.71 4.28
C LEU A 73 -11.94 -3.44 4.88
N LEU A 74 -10.71 -3.16 4.49
CA LEU A 74 -9.94 -2.03 5.01
C LEU A 74 -9.52 -1.14 3.85
N GLY A 75 -9.97 0.11 3.83
CA GLY A 75 -9.63 1.05 2.77
C GLY A 75 -9.86 2.50 3.18
N GLY A 76 -9.84 3.37 2.18
CA GLY A 76 -10.02 4.80 2.37
C GLY A 76 -9.92 5.56 1.06
N VAL A 77 -10.01 6.87 1.16
CA VAL A 77 -9.83 7.81 0.06
C VAL A 77 -8.81 8.85 0.50
N ALA A 78 -7.85 9.16 -0.36
CA ALA A 78 -6.97 10.31 -0.25
C ALA A 78 -7.35 11.32 -1.35
N SER A 79 -7.40 12.60 -1.02
CA SER A 79 -7.71 13.65 -1.98
C SER A 79 -6.81 14.85 -1.76
N SER A 80 -6.40 15.47 -2.85
CA SER A 80 -5.73 16.77 -2.83
C SER A 80 -6.14 17.61 -4.03
N VAL A 81 -6.13 18.93 -3.86
CA VAL A 81 -6.29 19.92 -4.92
C VAL A 81 -4.91 20.45 -5.27
N CYS A 82 -4.44 20.12 -6.47
CA CYS A 82 -3.08 20.42 -6.90
C CYS A 82 -3.09 21.26 -8.17
N THR A 83 -2.08 22.11 -8.30
CA THR A 83 -1.69 22.71 -9.57
C THR A 83 -0.93 21.70 -10.43
N THR A 84 -0.84 21.95 -11.74
CA THR A 84 -0.12 21.06 -12.66
C THR A 84 1.36 20.91 -12.28
N GLN A 85 1.97 21.90 -11.65
CA GLN A 85 3.37 21.88 -11.22
C GLN A 85 3.62 20.98 -10.00
N GLU A 86 2.58 20.64 -9.25
CA GLU A 86 2.64 19.76 -8.08
C GLU A 86 2.39 18.29 -8.44
N MET A 87 2.11 18.02 -9.73
CA MET A 87 1.88 16.70 -10.27
C MET A 87 3.02 16.27 -11.19
N ALA A 88 3.37 15.00 -11.14
CA ALA A 88 4.32 14.40 -12.06
C ALA A 88 3.65 13.96 -13.37
N ILE A 89 4.43 13.91 -14.44
CA ILE A 89 4.05 13.22 -15.66
C ILE A 89 4.11 11.71 -15.36
N ILE A 90 3.07 10.97 -15.71
CA ILE A 90 2.91 9.54 -15.35
C ILE A 90 2.99 8.59 -16.55
N ASP A 91 3.00 9.12 -17.77
CA ASP A 91 2.93 8.37 -19.04
C ASP A 91 3.99 8.83 -20.06
N GLY A 92 5.00 9.59 -19.63
CA GLY A 92 6.01 10.19 -20.49
C GLY A 92 7.27 9.35 -20.70
N ALA A 93 7.27 8.06 -20.34
CA ALA A 93 8.44 7.20 -20.41
C ALA A 93 8.96 7.05 -21.85
N LYS A 94 10.29 6.99 -22.01
CA LYS A 94 10.97 6.97 -23.32
C LYS A 94 12.02 5.86 -23.38
N PRO A 95 12.33 5.34 -24.59
CA PRO A 95 13.46 4.45 -24.77
C PRO A 95 14.76 5.07 -24.22
N GLY A 96 15.49 4.29 -23.42
CA GLY A 96 16.70 4.75 -22.73
C GLY A 96 16.50 5.17 -21.28
N ASP A 97 15.25 5.28 -20.82
CA ASP A 97 14.95 5.49 -19.39
C ASP A 97 15.35 4.28 -18.54
N VAL A 98 15.64 4.55 -17.26
CA VAL A 98 15.95 3.52 -16.26
C VAL A 98 14.79 3.32 -15.29
N LEU A 99 14.54 2.07 -14.91
CA LEU A 99 13.51 1.72 -13.93
C LEU A 99 14.10 1.66 -12.52
N VAL A 100 13.46 2.37 -11.59
CA VAL A 100 13.86 2.39 -10.18
C VAL A 100 12.69 1.90 -9.31
N LEU A 101 12.94 0.83 -8.55
CA LEU A 101 11.98 0.31 -7.59
C LEU A 101 12.34 0.77 -6.17
N THR A 102 11.40 1.39 -5.47
CA THR A 102 11.65 2.01 -4.16
C THR A 102 11.43 1.07 -2.98
N LYS A 103 10.70 -0.02 -3.16
CA LYS A 103 10.40 -1.06 -2.14
C LYS A 103 10.67 -2.46 -2.68
N PRO A 104 11.20 -3.39 -1.87
CA PRO A 104 11.42 -4.76 -2.32
C PRO A 104 10.10 -5.49 -2.62
N ILE A 105 10.15 -6.45 -3.55
CA ILE A 105 9.03 -7.33 -3.89
C ILE A 105 8.93 -8.53 -2.93
N GLY A 106 7.84 -9.31 -3.03
CA GLY A 106 7.67 -10.56 -2.29
C GLY A 106 6.74 -10.48 -1.06
N GLY A 107 6.03 -9.37 -0.89
CA GLY A 107 5.11 -9.16 0.23
C GLY A 107 4.10 -10.29 0.43
N GLN A 108 3.43 -10.72 -0.63
CA GLN A 108 2.44 -11.78 -0.58
C GLN A 108 3.03 -13.13 -0.12
N LEU A 109 4.25 -13.47 -0.57
CA LEU A 109 4.93 -14.70 -0.16
C LEU A 109 5.27 -14.68 1.34
N ALA A 110 5.77 -13.55 1.84
CA ALA A 110 6.09 -13.38 3.26
C ALA A 110 4.83 -13.48 4.14
N VAL A 111 3.72 -12.84 3.73
CA VAL A 111 2.45 -12.91 4.47
C VAL A 111 1.86 -14.31 4.43
N ASN A 112 1.80 -14.95 3.26
CA ASN A 112 1.22 -16.30 3.12
C ASN A 112 2.02 -17.36 3.89
N SER A 113 3.36 -17.32 3.81
CA SER A 113 4.22 -18.27 4.54
C SER A 113 4.09 -18.10 6.06
N TYR A 114 3.95 -16.86 6.54
CA TYR A 114 3.65 -16.58 7.94
C TYR A 114 2.28 -17.12 8.37
N GLU A 115 1.25 -16.93 7.54
CA GLU A 115 -0.09 -17.47 7.81
C GLU A 115 -0.12 -19.01 7.84
N TRP A 116 0.60 -19.69 6.94
CA TRP A 116 0.75 -21.15 6.98
C TRP A 116 1.41 -21.63 8.27
N MET A 117 2.46 -20.93 8.72
CA MET A 117 3.14 -21.21 9.97
C MET A 117 2.20 -21.02 11.17
N LYS A 118 1.45 -19.91 11.21
CA LYS A 118 0.53 -19.57 12.30
C LYS A 118 -0.65 -20.55 12.39
N LYS A 119 -1.19 -20.98 11.25
CA LYS A 119 -2.33 -21.90 11.18
C LYS A 119 -1.94 -23.38 11.25
N GLY A 120 -0.64 -23.69 11.20
CA GLY A 120 -0.15 -25.08 11.26
C GLY A 120 -0.59 -25.93 10.07
N THR A 121 -0.61 -25.36 8.86
CA THR A 121 -1.15 -26.04 7.67
C THR A 121 -0.29 -27.20 7.14
N GLY A 122 0.88 -27.48 7.73
CA GLY A 122 1.85 -28.47 7.27
C GLY A 122 2.67 -28.07 6.04
N ARG A 123 2.30 -26.98 5.35
CA ARG A 123 3.00 -26.51 4.14
C ARG A 123 4.43 -26.03 4.41
N VAL A 124 4.68 -25.52 5.62
CA VAL A 124 6.01 -25.04 6.03
C VAL A 124 6.98 -26.21 6.09
N GLU A 125 6.54 -27.33 6.66
CA GLU A 125 7.30 -28.57 6.77
C GLU A 125 7.45 -29.26 5.40
N GLU A 126 6.36 -29.36 4.62
CA GLU A 126 6.35 -29.94 3.26
C GLU A 126 7.38 -29.26 2.34
N LEU A 127 7.39 -27.93 2.34
CA LEU A 127 8.29 -27.12 1.51
C LEU A 127 9.66 -26.89 2.17
N LYS A 128 9.92 -27.48 3.34
CA LYS A 128 11.17 -27.35 4.10
C LYS A 128 11.58 -25.90 4.34
N LEU A 129 10.62 -25.03 4.63
CA LEU A 129 10.84 -23.61 4.83
C LEU A 129 11.41 -23.34 6.24
N ASP A 130 12.42 -22.47 6.31
CA ASP A 130 12.99 -22.02 7.57
C ASP A 130 12.06 -21.03 8.28
N LYS A 131 11.52 -21.45 9.45
CA LYS A 131 10.62 -20.64 10.28
C LYS A 131 11.23 -19.30 10.70
N ALA A 132 12.54 -19.25 10.95
CA ALA A 132 13.23 -18.01 11.30
C ALA A 132 13.29 -17.04 10.12
N ARG A 133 13.45 -17.55 8.88
CA ARG A 133 13.38 -16.72 7.66
C ARG A 133 11.97 -16.19 7.43
N ILE A 134 10.93 -17.01 7.65
CA ILE A 134 9.53 -16.58 7.52
C ILE A 134 9.25 -15.40 8.45
N LEU A 135 9.63 -15.50 9.72
CA LEU A 135 9.41 -14.44 10.70
C LEU A 135 10.13 -13.14 10.32
N ARG A 136 11.40 -13.23 9.90
CA ARG A 136 12.15 -12.05 9.43
C ARG A 136 11.53 -11.42 8.19
N ALA A 137 11.16 -12.23 7.20
CA ALA A 137 10.54 -11.74 5.98
C ALA A 137 9.20 -11.05 6.26
N TYR A 138 8.38 -11.62 7.16
CA TYR A 138 7.13 -11.02 7.59
C TYR A 138 7.34 -9.66 8.25
N GLN A 139 8.28 -9.56 9.20
CA GLN A 139 8.61 -8.29 9.87
C GLN A 139 9.08 -7.21 8.88
N GLN A 140 10.00 -7.58 7.99
CA GLN A 140 10.49 -6.66 6.95
C GLN A 140 9.36 -6.18 6.05
N VAL A 141 8.50 -7.08 5.58
CA VAL A 141 7.37 -6.73 4.72
C VAL A 141 6.36 -5.84 5.43
N VAL A 142 6.06 -6.10 6.71
CA VAL A 142 5.19 -5.22 7.51
C VAL A 142 5.77 -3.82 7.61
N GLU A 143 7.07 -3.69 7.86
CA GLU A 143 7.76 -2.38 7.91
C GLU A 143 7.69 -1.66 6.55
N GLN A 144 7.99 -2.36 5.45
CA GLN A 144 7.93 -1.78 4.10
C GLN A 144 6.51 -1.36 3.69
N MET A 145 5.49 -2.14 4.08
CA MET A 145 4.09 -1.82 3.82
C MET A 145 3.57 -0.66 4.66
N CYS A 146 4.15 -0.41 5.85
CA CYS A 146 3.82 0.76 6.66
C CYS A 146 4.51 2.04 6.15
N ARG A 147 5.62 1.94 5.43
CA ARG A 147 6.40 3.09 4.97
C ARG A 147 5.66 3.87 3.89
N LEU A 148 5.50 5.18 4.06
CA LEU A 148 4.90 6.06 3.05
C LEU A 148 5.79 6.20 1.81
N ASN A 149 5.18 6.32 0.62
CA ASN A 149 5.90 6.65 -0.62
C ASN A 149 6.15 8.16 -0.78
N ARG A 150 5.85 8.97 0.25
CA ARG A 150 5.95 10.45 0.23
C ARG A 150 7.32 10.98 -0.20
N ASN A 151 8.40 10.34 0.25
CA ASN A 151 9.74 10.73 -0.17
C ASN A 151 10.02 10.37 -1.63
N ALA A 152 9.46 9.26 -2.15
CA ALA A 152 9.56 8.93 -3.56
C ALA A 152 8.85 10.00 -4.42
N ALA A 153 7.63 10.40 -4.04
CA ALA A 153 6.90 11.48 -4.71
C ALA A 153 7.69 12.80 -4.77
N ARG A 154 8.35 13.18 -3.66
CA ARG A 154 9.25 14.36 -3.65
C ARG A 154 10.40 14.23 -4.63
N MET A 155 10.99 13.04 -4.75
CA MET A 155 12.10 12.80 -5.69
C MET A 155 11.61 12.80 -7.15
N THR A 156 10.42 12.25 -7.40
CA THR A 156 9.73 12.28 -8.71
C THR A 156 9.65 13.70 -9.25
N LEU A 157 9.14 14.65 -8.45
CA LEU A 157 9.07 16.07 -8.83
C LEU A 157 10.45 16.72 -8.96
N LYS A 158 11.36 16.46 -8.01
CA LYS A 158 12.69 17.10 -7.98
C LYS A 158 13.55 16.74 -9.18
N TYR A 159 13.52 15.47 -9.60
CA TYR A 159 14.37 14.96 -10.68
C TYR A 159 13.66 14.91 -12.04
N GLY A 160 12.37 15.30 -12.10
CA GLY A 160 11.62 15.32 -13.35
C GLY A 160 11.47 13.93 -13.96
N THR A 161 11.04 12.95 -13.17
CA THR A 161 10.81 11.58 -13.68
C THR A 161 9.81 11.61 -14.82
N HIS A 162 10.07 10.83 -15.85
CA HIS A 162 9.22 10.77 -17.03
C HIS A 162 7.88 10.07 -16.77
N ALA A 163 7.86 9.12 -15.84
CA ALA A 163 6.66 8.35 -15.52
C ALA A 163 6.82 7.63 -14.17
N SER A 164 5.72 7.37 -13.46
CA SER A 164 5.71 6.67 -12.18
C SER A 164 4.39 5.93 -11.92
N THR A 165 4.49 4.80 -11.22
CA THR A 165 3.36 3.99 -10.74
C THR A 165 3.77 3.28 -9.46
N ASP A 166 2.83 2.91 -8.60
CA ASP A 166 3.09 2.13 -7.41
C ASP A 166 2.80 0.63 -7.63
N VAL A 167 3.61 -0.23 -6.99
CA VAL A 167 3.49 -1.68 -7.13
C VAL A 167 2.59 -2.26 -6.04
N THR A 168 1.37 -2.63 -6.42
CA THR A 168 0.34 -3.18 -5.50
C THR A 168 -0.17 -4.56 -5.96
N GLY A 169 -1.48 -4.76 -6.08
CA GLY A 169 -2.13 -6.07 -6.19
C GLY A 169 -1.90 -6.81 -7.52
N PHE A 170 -1.56 -6.10 -8.59
CA PHE A 170 -1.24 -6.70 -9.90
C PHE A 170 0.18 -7.26 -10.00
N GLY A 171 1.02 -6.97 -8.99
CA GLY A 171 2.44 -7.32 -9.02
C GLY A 171 3.23 -6.52 -10.06
N ILE A 172 4.55 -6.70 -10.02
CA ILE A 172 5.48 -5.88 -10.83
C ILE A 172 5.28 -6.10 -12.33
N LEU A 173 5.04 -7.34 -12.77
CA LEU A 173 4.86 -7.67 -14.19
C LEU A 173 3.52 -7.16 -14.73
N GLY A 174 2.44 -7.30 -13.93
CA GLY A 174 1.12 -6.80 -14.32
C GLY A 174 1.13 -5.28 -14.51
N LEU A 175 1.79 -4.55 -13.61
CA LEU A 175 1.92 -3.10 -13.73
C LEU A 175 2.87 -2.68 -14.84
N SER A 176 3.98 -3.41 -15.05
CA SER A 176 4.87 -3.14 -16.19
C SER A 176 4.11 -3.27 -17.52
N SER A 177 3.23 -4.26 -17.65
CA SER A 177 2.40 -4.41 -18.85
C SER A 177 1.36 -3.30 -19.02
N ILE A 178 0.70 -2.85 -17.94
CA ILE A 178 -0.27 -1.74 -18.00
C ILE A 178 0.44 -0.43 -18.34
N PHE A 179 1.59 -0.20 -17.73
CA PHE A 179 2.40 0.99 -17.97
C PHE A 179 2.93 1.02 -19.41
N SER A 180 3.45 -0.12 -19.89
CA SER A 180 3.84 -0.34 -21.29
C SER A 180 2.70 -0.04 -22.26
N TYR A 181 1.47 -0.45 -21.93
CA TYR A 181 0.28 -0.18 -22.74
C TYR A 181 -0.07 1.33 -22.75
N LEU A 182 0.03 2.01 -21.60
CA LEU A 182 -0.26 3.45 -21.47
C LEU A 182 0.75 4.33 -22.22
N ILE A 183 2.03 3.93 -22.24
CA ILE A 183 3.11 4.70 -22.90
C ILE A 183 3.28 4.33 -24.39
N GLY A 184 2.63 3.27 -24.87
CA GLY A 184 2.71 2.82 -26.27
C GLY A 184 4.03 2.12 -26.66
N TYR A 185 4.83 1.68 -25.69
CA TYR A 185 6.11 0.97 -25.89
C TYR A 185 6.17 -0.30 -25.06
N SER A 186 6.70 -1.40 -25.61
CA SER A 186 6.99 -2.62 -24.83
C SER A 186 8.12 -2.34 -23.84
N LEU A 187 7.87 -2.58 -22.54
CA LEU A 187 8.93 -2.66 -21.51
C LEU A 187 9.65 -4.01 -21.55
#